data_AF-A0A1F2UNB0-F1
#
_entry.id   AF-A0A1F2UNB0-F1
#
_cell.length_a   1.000
_cell.length_b   1.000
_cell.length_c   1.000
_cell.angle_alpha   90.00
_cell.angle_beta   90.00
_cell.angle_gamma   90.00
#
_symmetry.space_group_name_H-M   'P 1'
#
loop_
_entity.id
_entity.type
_entity.pdbx_description
1 polymer ?
#
loop_
_entity_poly.entity_id
_entity_poly.type
_entity_poly.pdbx_seq_one_letter_code
_entity_poly.pdbx_strand_id
1 'polypeptide(L)'
;MPKRSVSKPLPAFASEAEEREFWETHDTSPYFDSKQARSAVFPNLKPSTQTISLRLPTALLSELKELANKRDVPYQSLLKVFLAERVARETMSVRGVSRRALQPTKRATRRLGKSKASRTVRG
;
A
#
# COMPACT_ATOMS: atom_id res chain seq x y z
N MET A 1 -24.10 26.43 27.33
CA MET A 1 -23.18 27.27 26.53
C MET A 1 -21.94 26.45 26.19
N PRO A 2 -21.57 26.24 24.91
CA PRO A 2 -20.34 25.51 24.60
C PRO A 2 -19.11 26.34 25.03
N LYS A 3 -18.23 25.70 25.81
CA LYS A 3 -17.02 26.29 26.41
C LYS A 3 -16.03 26.74 25.33
N ARG A 4 -15.33 27.86 25.57
CA ARG A 4 -14.24 28.38 24.74
C ARG A 4 -13.17 27.30 24.52
N SER A 5 -12.91 26.91 23.27
CA SER A 5 -11.76 26.08 22.91
C SER A 5 -10.54 26.97 22.68
N VAL A 6 -9.60 26.95 23.62
CA VAL A 6 -8.28 27.56 23.47
C VAL A 6 -7.43 26.57 22.69
N SER A 7 -6.98 26.93 21.49
CA SER A 7 -6.09 26.08 20.70
C SER A 7 -4.69 26.08 21.34
N LYS A 8 -4.11 24.89 21.53
CA LYS A 8 -2.72 24.75 21.96
C LYS A 8 -1.79 25.20 20.82
N PRO A 9 -0.63 25.81 21.12
CA PRO A 9 0.36 26.12 20.09
C PRO A 9 0.83 24.83 19.40
N LEU A 10 1.05 24.90 18.09
CA LEU A 10 1.58 23.79 17.31
C LEU A 10 3.02 23.47 17.80
N PRO A 11 3.38 22.19 17.99
CA PRO A 11 4.74 21.80 18.33
C PRO A 11 5.71 22.14 17.19
N ALA A 12 6.96 22.46 17.53
CA ALA A 12 8.02 22.57 16.54
C ALA A 12 8.63 21.17 16.33
N PHE A 13 8.57 20.66 15.10
CA PHE A 13 9.17 19.38 14.72
C PHE A 13 10.47 19.61 13.97
N ALA A 14 11.46 18.74 14.18
CA ALA A 14 12.73 18.80 13.45
C ALA A 14 12.69 18.05 12.11
N SER A 15 11.72 17.13 11.92
CA SER A 15 11.56 16.36 10.69
C SER A 15 10.11 15.99 10.41
N GLU A 16 9.79 15.73 9.13
CA GLU A 16 8.46 15.25 8.69
C GLU A 16 8.10 13.88 9.31
N ALA A 17 9.10 13.04 9.58
CA ALA A 17 8.87 11.72 10.20
C ALA A 17 8.40 11.85 11.65
N GLU A 18 9.01 12.75 12.42
CA GLU A 18 8.63 13.06 13.80
C GLU A 18 7.24 13.71 13.86
N GLU A 19 6.94 14.59 12.91
CA GLU A 19 5.61 15.20 12.77
C GLU A 19 4.54 14.13 12.50
N ARG A 20 4.80 13.20 11.57
CA ARG A 20 3.86 12.11 11.26
C ARG A 20 3.61 11.21 12.47
N GLU A 21 4.66 10.80 13.17
CA GLU A 21 4.54 9.94 14.35
C GLU A 21 3.75 10.65 15.46
N PHE A 22 3.97 11.95 15.66
CA PHE A 22 3.20 12.76 16.59
C PHE A 22 1.71 12.80 16.21
N TRP A 23 1.38 13.08 14.94
CA TRP A 23 -0.03 13.15 14.49
C TRP A 23 -0.74 11.80 14.43
N GLU A 24 -0.02 10.69 14.25
CA GLU A 24 -0.60 9.35 14.31
C GLU A 24 -0.94 8.91 15.74
N THR A 25 -0.21 9.44 16.73
CA THR A 25 -0.31 9.01 18.13
C THR A 25 -1.11 9.97 19.02
N HIS A 26 -1.28 11.24 18.63
CA HIS A 26 -1.90 12.28 19.46
C HIS A 26 -3.25 12.77 18.90
N ASP A 27 -4.16 13.13 19.80
CA ASP A 27 -5.43 13.77 19.44
C ASP A 27 -5.18 15.17 18.85
N THR A 28 -5.73 15.40 17.65
CA THR A 28 -5.60 16.64 16.88
C THR A 28 -6.61 17.71 17.32
N SER A 29 -7.69 17.32 17.99
CA SER A 29 -8.79 18.20 18.42
C SER A 29 -8.36 19.47 19.20
N PRO A 30 -7.36 19.46 20.10
CA PRO A 30 -6.93 20.67 20.82
C PRO A 30 -6.02 21.61 20.02
N TYR A 31 -5.53 21.20 18.84
CA TYR A 31 -4.62 21.99 18.00
C TYR A 31 -5.34 22.71 16.85
N PHE A 32 -6.51 22.23 16.43
CA PHE A 32 -7.27 22.81 15.33
C PHE A 32 -8.50 23.61 15.82
N ASP A 33 -8.54 24.90 15.49
CA ASP A 33 -9.72 25.75 15.76
C ASP A 33 -10.80 25.49 14.69
N SER A 34 -11.81 24.69 15.04
CA SER A 34 -12.92 24.37 14.15
C SER A 34 -13.73 25.59 13.70
N LYS A 35 -13.61 26.76 14.36
CA LYS A 35 -14.27 28.01 13.92
C LYS A 35 -13.57 28.67 12.74
N GLN A 36 -12.28 28.40 12.56
CA GLN A 36 -11.50 28.88 11.41
C GLN A 36 -11.59 27.93 10.22
N ALA A 37 -12.14 26.73 10.41
CA ALA A 37 -12.37 25.79 9.33
C ALA A 37 -13.34 26.38 8.31
N ARG A 38 -12.87 26.51 7.07
CA ARG A 38 -13.68 26.99 5.94
C ARG A 38 -14.00 25.80 5.05
N SER A 39 -15.24 25.74 4.57
CA SER A 39 -15.63 24.77 3.55
C SER A 39 -14.85 25.06 2.27
N ALA A 40 -13.84 24.25 1.98
CA ALA A 40 -13.10 24.33 0.73
C ALA A 40 -13.90 23.61 -0.36
N VAL A 41 -14.38 24.38 -1.35
CA VAL A 41 -14.82 23.80 -2.61
C VAL A 41 -13.56 23.67 -3.46
N PHE A 42 -13.37 22.51 -4.07
CA PHE A 42 -12.26 22.25 -4.97
C PHE A 42 -12.78 22.27 -6.42
N PRO A 43 -13.09 23.46 -6.99
CA PRO A 43 -13.77 23.57 -8.28
C PRO A 43 -12.95 23.02 -9.45
N ASN A 44 -11.63 22.90 -9.28
CA ASN A 44 -10.68 22.49 -10.33
C ASN A 44 -10.06 21.10 -10.08
N LEU A 45 -10.67 20.26 -9.24
CA LEU A 45 -10.29 18.85 -9.21
C LEU A 45 -10.55 18.26 -10.59
N LYS A 46 -9.50 17.73 -11.22
CA LYS A 46 -9.67 16.94 -12.44
C LYS A 46 -10.61 15.79 -12.12
N PRO A 47 -11.65 15.52 -12.93
CA PRO A 47 -12.44 14.32 -12.74
C PRO A 47 -11.48 13.14 -12.76
N SER A 48 -11.50 12.32 -11.71
CA SER A 48 -10.59 11.18 -11.57
C SER A 48 -10.87 10.07 -12.61
N THR A 49 -11.74 10.33 -13.58
CA THR A 49 -12.20 9.39 -14.60
C THR A 49 -11.92 9.96 -15.98
N GLN A 50 -11.21 9.20 -16.80
CA GLN A 50 -10.96 9.51 -18.21
C GLN A 50 -11.82 8.59 -19.08
N THR A 51 -12.50 9.14 -20.08
CA THR A 51 -13.24 8.35 -21.07
C THR A 51 -12.28 7.73 -22.06
N ILE A 52 -12.37 6.40 -22.22
CA ILE A 52 -11.57 5.64 -23.19
C ILE A 52 -12.48 4.76 -24.04
N SER A 53 -12.13 4.59 -25.31
CA SER A 53 -12.79 3.65 -26.21
C SER A 53 -12.06 2.31 -26.18
N LEU A 54 -12.74 1.26 -25.74
CA LEU A 54 -12.20 -0.10 -25.65
C LEU A 54 -13.01 -1.07 -26.50
N ARG A 55 -12.35 -2.03 -27.15
CA ARG A 55 -13.01 -3.13 -27.87
C ARG A 55 -13.03 -4.37 -26.95
N LEU A 56 -14.19 -5.00 -26.85
CA LEU A 56 -14.41 -6.21 -26.06
C LEU A 56 -15.10 -7.27 -26.92
N PRO A 57 -14.79 -8.56 -26.74
CA PRO A 57 -15.56 -9.65 -27.34
C PRO A 57 -17.03 -9.59 -26.92
N THR A 58 -17.94 -9.90 -27.85
CA THR A 58 -19.39 -9.83 -27.64
C THR A 58 -19.88 -10.80 -26.57
N ALA A 59 -19.32 -12.02 -26.52
CA ALA A 59 -19.63 -13.02 -25.51
C ALA A 59 -19.33 -12.51 -24.10
N LEU A 60 -18.11 -11.99 -23.89
CA LEU A 60 -17.68 -11.45 -22.60
C LEU A 60 -18.53 -10.26 -22.15
N LEU A 61 -18.91 -9.37 -23.07
CA LEU A 61 -19.80 -8.24 -22.74
C LEU A 61 -21.17 -8.73 -22.28
N SER A 62 -21.68 -9.81 -22.87
CA SER A 62 -22.98 -10.40 -22.53
C SER A 62 -22.93 -11.03 -21.13
N GLU A 63 -21.91 -11.84 -20.86
CA GLU A 63 -21.66 -12.43 -19.53
C GLU A 63 -21.52 -11.36 -18.45
N LEU A 64 -20.79 -10.27 -18.73
CA LEU A 64 -20.62 -9.18 -17.78
C LEU A 64 -21.96 -8.48 -17.45
N LYS A 65 -22.82 -8.28 -18.46
CA LYS A 65 -24.16 -7.70 -18.25
C LYS A 65 -25.04 -8.61 -17.41
N GLU A 66 -25.01 -9.92 -17.65
CA GLU A 66 -25.75 -10.89 -16.83
C GLU A 66 -25.27 -10.88 -15.37
N LEU A 67 -23.95 -10.88 -15.15
CA LEU A 67 -23.37 -10.81 -13.81
C LEU A 67 -23.72 -9.51 -13.10
N ALA A 68 -23.75 -8.39 -13.82
CA ALA A 68 -24.10 -7.09 -13.28
C ALA A 68 -25.57 -7.04 -12.85
N ASN A 69 -26.48 -7.56 -13.69
CA ASN A 69 -27.90 -7.68 -13.35
C ASN A 69 -28.12 -8.57 -12.12
N LYS A 70 -27.42 -9.71 -12.02
CA LYS A 70 -27.50 -10.61 -10.85
C LYS A 70 -27.06 -9.93 -9.55
N ARG A 71 -26.18 -8.93 -9.64
CA ARG A 71 -25.65 -8.17 -8.51
C ARG A 71 -26.37 -6.82 -8.30
N ASP A 72 -27.41 -6.56 -9.08
CA ASP A 72 -28.16 -5.29 -9.08
C ASP A 72 -27.26 -4.05 -9.23
N VAL A 73 -26.28 -4.13 -10.13
CA VAL A 73 -25.36 -3.03 -10.44
C VAL A 73 -25.26 -2.80 -11.96
N PRO A 74 -24.97 -1.57 -12.41
CA PRO A 74 -24.67 -1.32 -13.82
C PRO A 74 -23.41 -2.07 -14.28
N TYR A 75 -23.43 -2.64 -15.48
CA TYR A 75 -22.29 -3.42 -16.02
C TYR A 75 -20.99 -2.60 -16.10
N GLN A 76 -21.10 -1.28 -16.34
CA GLN A 76 -19.94 -0.39 -16.37
C GLN A 76 -19.31 -0.21 -14.98
N SER A 77 -20.13 -0.18 -13.93
CA SER A 77 -19.66 -0.11 -12.55
C SER A 77 -18.97 -1.43 -12.17
N LEU A 78 -19.58 -2.57 -12.52
CA LEU A 78 -18.98 -3.88 -12.28
C LEU A 78 -17.63 -4.04 -13.00
N LEU A 79 -17.55 -3.58 -14.25
CA LEU A 79 -16.30 -3.59 -15.03
C LEU A 79 -15.17 -2.85 -14.30
N LYS A 80 -15.46 -1.66 -13.77
CA LYS A 80 -14.48 -0.83 -13.04
C LYS A 80 -13.96 -1.55 -11.80
N VAL A 81 -14.84 -2.20 -11.04
CA VAL A 81 -14.47 -2.96 -9.84
C VAL A 81 -13.54 -4.12 -10.21
N PHE A 82 -13.91 -4.93 -11.20
CA PHE A 82 -13.09 -6.07 -11.63
C PHE A 82 -11.71 -5.65 -12.15
N LEU A 83 -11.64 -4.57 -12.94
CA LEU A 83 -10.36 -4.03 -13.42
C LEU A 83 -9.49 -3.54 -12.26
N ALA A 84 -10.06 -2.80 -11.31
CA ALA A 84 -9.35 -2.31 -10.14
C ALA A 84 -8.81 -3.45 -9.27
N GLU A 85 -9.63 -4.48 -9.01
CA GLU A 85 -9.22 -5.65 -8.26
C GLU A 85 -8.08 -6.41 -8.95
N ARG A 86 -8.14 -6.61 -10.28
CA ARG A 86 -7.09 -7.31 -11.01
C ARG A 86 -5.78 -6.52 -10.99
N VAL A 87 -5.84 -5.21 -11.20
CA VAL A 87 -4.65 -4.34 -11.13
C VAL A 87 -4.05 -4.34 -9.73
N ALA A 88 -4.87 -4.27 -8.68
CA ALA A 88 -4.39 -4.36 -7.30
C ALA A 88 -3.67 -5.69 -7.03
N ARG A 89 -4.22 -6.81 -7.49
CA ARG A 89 -3.60 -8.13 -7.34
C ARG A 89 -2.24 -8.22 -8.04
N GLU A 90 -2.12 -7.71 -9.27
CA GLU A 90 -0.85 -7.73 -10.02
C GLU A 90 0.19 -6.77 -9.43
N THR A 91 -0.23 -5.58 -9.00
CA THR A 91 0.70 -4.61 -8.39
C THR A 91 1.21 -5.06 -7.02
N MET A 92 0.36 -5.74 -6.22
CA MET A 92 0.78 -6.30 -4.95
C MET A 92 1.62 -7.57 -5.11
N SER A 93 1.34 -8.43 -6.10
CA SER A 93 2.15 -9.63 -6.38
C SER A 93 3.56 -9.25 -6.84
N VAL A 94 3.71 -8.23 -7.69
CA VAL A 94 5.01 -7.74 -8.18
C VAL A 94 5.89 -7.20 -7.05
N ARG A 95 5.31 -6.51 -6.05
CA ARG A 95 6.08 -5.99 -4.89
C ARG A 95 6.64 -7.09 -3.98
N GLY A 96 6.03 -8.28 -3.97
CA GLY A 96 6.45 -9.42 -3.14
C GLY A 96 7.63 -10.23 -3.68
N VAL A 97 7.88 -10.19 -4.99
CA VAL A 97 8.91 -11.02 -5.64
C VAL A 97 10.33 -10.43 -5.49
N SER A 98 10.46 -9.11 -5.31
CA SER A 98 11.77 -8.44 -5.23
C SER A 98 12.52 -8.60 -3.89
N ARG A 99 11.94 -9.20 -2.84
CA ARG A 99 12.63 -9.41 -1.55
C ARG A 99 13.39 -10.73 -1.44
N ARG A 100 13.21 -11.68 -2.37
CA ARG A 100 13.83 -13.01 -2.25
C ARG A 100 15.22 -13.13 -2.87
N ALA A 101 15.70 -12.10 -3.56
CA ALA A 101 16.98 -12.11 -4.29
C ALA A 101 18.18 -11.54 -3.53
N LEU A 102 18.03 -11.16 -2.25
CA LEU A 102 19.14 -10.63 -1.44
C LEU A 102 19.27 -11.41 -0.12
N GLN A 103 19.65 -12.69 -0.21
CA GLN A 103 20.32 -13.33 0.91
C GLN A 103 21.78 -13.60 0.52
N PRO A 104 22.76 -12.93 1.13
CA PRO A 104 24.16 -13.33 0.97
C PRO A 104 24.31 -14.71 1.61
N THR A 105 24.55 -15.73 0.79
CA THR A 105 24.86 -17.07 1.28
C THR A 105 26.19 -16.98 2.03
N LYS A 106 26.16 -17.05 3.37
CA LYS A 106 27.38 -17.20 4.18
C LYS A 106 27.92 -18.60 3.92
N ARG A 107 28.74 -18.74 2.88
CA ARG A 107 29.48 -19.97 2.60
C ARG A 107 30.49 -20.16 3.74
N ALA A 108 30.16 -21.09 4.63
CA ALA A 108 30.95 -21.43 5.81
C ALA A 108 32.41 -21.69 5.45
N THR A 109 33.31 -20.95 6.09
CA THR A 109 34.74 -21.22 6.13
C THR A 109 34.96 -22.58 6.78
N ARG A 110 35.26 -23.58 5.96
CA ARG A 110 35.65 -24.93 6.41
C ARG A 110 36.96 -24.82 7.19
N ARG A 111 36.85 -24.88 8.51
CA ARG A 111 37.97 -25.05 9.45
C ARG A 111 38.82 -26.25 9.01
N LEU A 112 40.11 -26.01 8.77
CA LEU A 112 41.10 -27.07 8.59
C LEU A 112 41.41 -27.65 9.99
N GLY A 113 40.67 -28.70 10.36
CA GLY A 113 40.92 -29.47 11.56
C GLY A 113 42.09 -30.42 11.36
N LYS A 114 43.15 -30.22 12.16
CA LYS A 114 44.28 -31.15 12.32
C LYS A 114 43.77 -32.55 12.66
N SER A 115 44.18 -33.56 11.91
CA SER A 115 44.12 -34.97 12.36
C SER A 115 45.54 -35.44 12.65
N LYS A 116 45.81 -35.70 13.94
CA LYS A 116 46.94 -36.48 14.41
C LYS A 116 46.53 -37.95 14.47
N ALA A 117 47.55 -38.80 14.37
CA ALA A 117 47.57 -40.24 14.67
C ALA A 117 46.96 -41.11 13.57
N SER A 118 47.51 -42.26 13.18
CA SER A 118 48.73 -43.02 13.49
C SER A 118 48.58 -44.34 12.70
N ARG A 119 49.59 -45.23 12.76
CA ARG A 119 49.56 -46.65 12.33
C ARG A 119 49.73 -46.85 10.80
N THR A 120 50.61 -47.70 10.25
CA THR A 120 51.23 -48.99 10.66
C THR A 120 52.34 -49.29 9.62
N VAL A 121 53.61 -49.49 10.01
CA VAL A 121 54.40 -50.75 9.98
C VAL A 121 54.70 -51.40 8.61
N ARG A 122 56.00 -51.74 8.45
CA ARG A 122 56.65 -52.80 7.64
C ARG A 122 57.06 -52.49 6.18
N GLY A 123 58.34 -52.77 5.92
CA GLY A 123 59.07 -52.68 4.66
C GLY A 123 60.55 -52.52 4.96
#